data_AF-A0A414ZQ79-F1
#
_entry.id   AF-A0A414ZQ79-F1
#
_cell.length_a   1.000
_cell.length_b   1.000
_cell.length_c   1.000
_cell.angle_alpha   90.00
_cell.angle_beta   90.00
_cell.angle_gamma   90.00
#
_symmetry.space_group_name_H-M   'P 1'
#
loop_
_entity.id
_entity.type
_entity.pdbx_description
1 polymer ?
#
loop_
_entity_poly.entity_id
_entity_poly.type
_entity_poly.pdbx_seq_one_letter_code
_entity_poly.pdbx_strand_id
1 'polypeptide(L)'
;MKYLICGILGIAIGFFVFYLLFRIANKDKLCKKLQDGSKKKLPKPNFTKLVLVAVLFTYFVGLYIGIKVTLIDYSQFGVLATYIATPTTTVIALYCWKAKAENIIKIKKGYPEETKDISVDLNNINI
;
A
#
# COMPACT_ATOMS: atom_id res chain seq x y z
N MET A 1 -10.72 -19.08 -26.31
CA MET A 1 -11.76 -18.09 -25.90
C MET A 1 -12.06 -18.08 -24.41
N LYS A 2 -12.31 -19.21 -23.73
CA LYS A 2 -12.65 -19.24 -22.28
C LYS A 2 -11.57 -18.60 -21.36
N TYR A 3 -10.28 -18.84 -21.62
CA TYR A 3 -9.18 -18.28 -20.83
C TYR A 3 -9.00 -16.77 -21.00
N LEU A 4 -9.34 -16.23 -22.18
CA LEU A 4 -9.31 -14.78 -22.42
C LEU A 4 -10.41 -14.07 -21.64
N ILE A 5 -11.61 -14.65 -21.60
CA ILE A 5 -12.74 -14.11 -20.85
C ILE A 5 -12.45 -14.15 -19.35
N CYS A 6 -11.87 -15.23 -18.84
CA CYS A 6 -11.50 -15.36 -17.43
C CYS A 6 -10.41 -14.35 -17.02
N GLY A 7 -9.41 -14.12 -17.88
CA GLY A 7 -8.39 -13.10 -17.64
C GLY A 7 -8.96 -11.68 -17.59
N ILE A 8 -9.85 -11.33 -18.52
CA ILE A 8 -10.52 -10.02 -18.54
C ILE A 8 -11.42 -9.85 -17.31
N LEU A 9 -12.15 -10.90 -16.91
CA LEU A 9 -12.99 -10.88 -15.70
C LEU A 9 -12.13 -10.67 -14.44
N GLY A 10 -10.99 -11.35 -14.33
CA GLY A 10 -10.08 -11.23 -13.19
C GLY A 10 -9.50 -9.82 -13.04
N ILE A 11 -9.13 -9.18 -14.15
CA ILE A 11 -8.65 -7.79 -14.15
C ILE A 11 -9.77 -6.83 -13.79
N ALA A 12 -10.96 -7.02 -14.34
CA ALA A 12 -12.12 -6.18 -14.02
C ALA A 12 -12.49 -6.29 -12.54
N ILE A 13 -12.47 -7.49 -11.96
CA ILE A 13 -12.71 -7.71 -10.52
C ILE A 13 -11.59 -7.09 -9.69
N GLY A 14 -10.32 -7.25 -10.09
CA GLY A 14 -9.17 -6.62 -9.42
C GLY A 14 -9.25 -5.09 -9.44
N PHE A 15 -9.61 -4.50 -10.59
CA PHE A 15 -9.81 -3.06 -10.74
C PHE A 15 -11.03 -2.57 -9.95
N PHE A 16 -12.08 -3.38 -9.85
CA PHE A 16 -13.28 -3.09 -9.07
C PHE A 16 -13.00 -3.13 -7.57
N VAL A 17 -12.27 -4.12 -7.08
CA VAL A 17 -11.82 -4.22 -5.69
C VAL A 17 -10.85 -3.08 -5.37
N PHE A 18 -9.90 -2.78 -6.26
CA PHE A 18 -9.01 -1.63 -6.11
C PHE A 18 -9.79 -0.31 -6.07
N TYR A 19 -10.75 -0.12 -6.97
CA TYR A 19 -11.62 1.05 -6.98
C TYR A 19 -12.46 1.13 -5.70
N LEU A 20 -12.98 0.02 -5.19
CA LEU A 20 -13.71 -0.03 -3.92
C LEU A 20 -12.81 0.33 -2.74
N LEU A 21 -11.60 -0.23 -2.65
CA LEU A 21 -10.63 0.08 -1.60
C LEU A 21 -10.16 1.53 -1.68
N PHE A 22 -9.87 2.03 -2.89
CA PHE A 22 -9.52 3.44 -3.14
C PHE A 22 -10.68 4.37 -2.78
N ARG A 23 -11.91 3.98 -3.12
CA ARG A 23 -13.13 4.70 -2.77
C ARG A 23 -13.36 4.68 -1.26
N ILE A 24 -13.18 3.55 -0.57
CA ILE A 24 -13.28 3.46 0.89
C ILE A 24 -12.24 4.36 1.56
N ALA A 25 -10.96 4.26 1.17
CA ALA A 25 -9.88 5.08 1.70
C ALA A 25 -10.08 6.59 1.44
N ASN A 26 -10.71 6.94 0.31
CA ASN A 26 -11.09 8.32 0.02
C ASN A 26 -12.43 8.74 0.63
N LYS A 27 -13.35 7.80 0.93
CA LYS A 27 -14.65 8.07 1.56
C LYS A 27 -14.47 8.51 3.01
N ASP A 28 -13.51 7.98 3.75
CA ASP A 28 -13.21 8.47 5.10
C ASP A 28 -12.69 9.92 5.08
N LYS A 29 -11.94 10.27 4.03
CA LYS A 29 -11.53 11.66 3.76
C LYS A 29 -12.68 12.52 3.24
N LEU A 30 -13.68 11.95 2.56
CA LEU A 30 -14.84 12.64 2.01
C LEU A 30 -15.92 12.89 3.07
N CYS A 31 -16.19 11.93 3.97
CA CYS A 31 -17.07 12.10 5.13
C CYS A 31 -16.53 13.16 6.08
N LYS A 32 -15.21 13.15 6.36
CA LYS A 32 -14.56 14.25 7.09
C LYS A 32 -14.72 15.62 6.39
N LYS A 33 -14.73 15.65 5.05
CA LYS A 33 -14.96 16.87 4.25
C LYS A 33 -16.42 17.31 4.15
N LEU A 34 -17.38 16.42 4.35
CA LEU A 34 -18.82 16.74 4.31
C LEU A 34 -19.33 17.23 5.66
N GLN A 35 -18.72 16.78 6.77
CA GLN A 35 -18.98 17.33 8.10
C GLN A 35 -18.40 18.75 8.28
N ASP A 36 -17.23 19.02 7.69
CA ASP A 36 -16.68 20.37 7.59
C ASP A 36 -17.28 21.10 6.38
N GLY A 37 -18.40 21.82 6.58
CA GLY A 37 -19.08 22.65 5.57
C GLY A 37 -18.28 23.84 5.01
N SER A 38 -16.98 23.66 4.75
CA SER A 38 -16.10 24.67 4.20
C SER A 38 -15.81 24.38 2.73
N LYS A 39 -16.21 25.32 1.86
CA LYS A 39 -15.78 25.44 0.47
C LYS A 39 -14.25 25.43 0.40
N LYS A 40 -13.62 24.25 0.33
CA LYS A 40 -12.16 24.13 0.23
C LYS A 40 -11.80 23.34 -1.02
N LYS A 41 -11.18 24.09 -1.94
CA LYS A 41 -10.50 23.71 -3.19
C LYS A 41 -10.12 22.23 -3.24
N LEU A 42 -10.37 21.59 -4.39
CA LEU A 42 -9.81 20.29 -4.74
C LEU A 42 -8.36 20.23 -4.22
N PRO A 43 -8.02 19.24 -3.36
CA PRO A 43 -6.69 19.15 -2.82
C PRO A 43 -5.75 18.98 -4.00
N LYS A 44 -4.86 19.97 -4.20
CA LYS A 44 -3.85 19.90 -5.26
C LYS A 44 -3.17 18.53 -5.15
N PRO A 45 -3.02 17.79 -6.27
CA PRO A 45 -2.29 16.54 -6.23
C PRO A 45 -0.88 16.85 -5.72
N ASN A 46 -0.57 16.43 -4.50
CA ASN A 46 0.81 16.46 -4.01
C ASN A 46 1.62 15.56 -4.95
N PHE A 47 2.76 16.06 -5.43
CA PHE A 47 3.64 15.36 -6.37
C PHE A 47 3.84 13.88 -6.00
N THR A 48 4.02 13.60 -4.70
CA THR A 48 4.11 12.24 -4.13
C THR A 48 2.92 11.35 -4.45
N LYS A 49 1.69 11.86 -4.42
CA LYS A 49 0.49 11.08 -4.76
C LYS A 49 0.42 10.78 -6.25
N LEU A 50 0.86 11.72 -7.09
CA LEU A 50 0.87 11.54 -8.54
C LEU A 50 1.93 10.51 -8.94
N VAL A 51 3.12 10.60 -8.37
CA VAL A 51 4.18 9.59 -8.53
C VAL A 51 3.70 8.22 -8.05
N LEU A 52 3.04 8.15 -6.89
CA LEU A 52 2.50 6.89 -6.37
C LEU A 52 1.46 6.26 -7.33
N VAL A 53 0.56 7.07 -7.87
CA VAL A 53 -0.43 6.60 -8.86
C VAL A 53 0.27 6.13 -10.14
N ALA A 54 1.29 6.83 -10.62
CA ALA A 54 2.05 6.42 -11.80
C ALA A 54 2.77 5.07 -11.58
N VAL A 55 3.45 4.91 -10.44
CA VAL A 55 4.12 3.65 -10.07
C VAL A 55 3.10 2.51 -9.97
N LEU A 56 1.96 2.74 -9.33
CA LEU A 56 0.93 1.73 -9.18
C LEU A 56 0.30 1.34 -10.52
N PHE A 57 0.10 2.31 -11.42
CA PHE A 57 -0.35 2.05 -12.79
C PHE A 57 0.64 1.14 -13.53
N THR A 58 1.94 1.44 -13.48
CA THR A 58 2.97 0.58 -14.09
C THR A 58 3.01 -0.82 -13.50
N TYR A 59 2.72 -0.96 -12.20
CA TYR A 59 2.62 -2.26 -11.53
C TYR A 59 1.46 -3.11 -12.09
N PHE A 60 0.28 -2.53 -12.28
CA PHE A 60 -0.86 -3.25 -12.85
C PHE A 60 -0.64 -3.66 -14.31
N VAL A 61 0.05 -2.83 -15.11
CA VAL A 61 0.45 -3.20 -16.48
C VAL A 61 1.39 -4.40 -16.47
N GLY A 62 2.41 -4.40 -15.60
CA GLY A 62 3.32 -5.53 -15.43
C GLY A 62 2.61 -6.81 -14.97
N LEU A 63 1.67 -6.68 -14.03
CA LEU A 63 0.85 -7.80 -13.56
C LEU A 63 0.01 -8.42 -14.69
N TYR A 64 -0.62 -7.59 -15.53
CA TYR A 64 -1.40 -8.08 -16.68
C TYR A 64 -0.54 -8.88 -17.65
N ILE A 65 0.63 -8.35 -18.01
CA ILE A 65 1.58 -9.02 -18.89
C ILE A 65 2.05 -10.33 -18.26
N GLY A 66 2.40 -10.32 -16.97
CA GLY A 66 2.83 -11.50 -16.24
C GLY A 66 1.78 -12.60 -16.24
N ILE A 67 0.51 -12.29 -15.95
CA ILE A 67 -0.59 -13.26 -16.01
C ILE A 67 -0.74 -13.84 -17.42
N LYS A 68 -0.67 -13.00 -18.45
CA LYS A 68 -0.79 -13.45 -19.84
C LYS A 68 0.33 -14.40 -20.24
N VAL A 69 1.57 -14.10 -19.84
CA VAL A 69 2.75 -14.95 -20.09
C VAL A 69 2.62 -16.28 -19.34
N THR A 70 2.26 -16.26 -18.04
CA THR A 70 2.09 -17.47 -17.24
C THR A 70 0.96 -18.38 -17.74
N LEU A 71 -0.09 -17.83 -18.34
CA LEU A 71 -1.17 -18.62 -18.96
C LEU A 71 -0.73 -19.30 -20.27
N ILE A 72 0.29 -18.79 -20.96
CA ILE A 72 0.86 -19.39 -22.16
C ILE A 72 1.95 -20.40 -21.79
N ASP A 73 2.82 -20.03 -20.86
CA ASP A 73 3.90 -20.85 -20.33
C ASP A 73 3.83 -20.91 -18.80
N TYR A 74 3.35 -22.04 -18.28
CA TYR A 74 3.19 -22.25 -16.85
C TYR A 74 4.53 -22.27 -16.10
N SER A 75 5.66 -22.53 -16.79
CA SER A 75 7.00 -22.45 -16.18
C SER A 75 7.30 -21.06 -15.59
N GLN A 76 6.70 -20.02 -16.16
CA GLN A 76 6.87 -18.62 -15.73
C GLN A 76 6.05 -18.25 -14.49
N PHE A 77 5.32 -19.20 -13.88
CA PHE A 77 4.55 -18.94 -12.66
C PHE A 77 5.43 -18.42 -11.51
N GLY A 78 6.65 -18.95 -11.38
CA GLY A 78 7.60 -18.49 -10.36
C GLY A 78 7.92 -17.00 -10.50
N VAL A 79 8.12 -16.52 -11.73
CA VAL A 79 8.41 -15.11 -12.02
C VAL A 79 7.22 -14.21 -11.66
N LEU A 80 6.00 -14.61 -12.01
CA LEU A 80 4.78 -13.90 -11.62
C LEU A 80 4.57 -13.89 -10.10
N ALA A 81 4.81 -15.02 -9.44
CA ALA A 81 4.69 -15.13 -7.98
C ALA A 81 5.70 -14.22 -7.28
N THR A 82 6.96 -14.19 -7.72
CA THR A 82 7.98 -13.28 -7.20
C THR A 82 7.61 -11.82 -7.43
N TYR A 83 7.10 -11.47 -8.62
CA TYR A 83 6.66 -10.12 -8.95
C TYR A 83 5.59 -9.58 -7.98
N ILE A 84 4.66 -10.42 -7.54
CA ILE A 84 3.62 -10.07 -6.56
C ILE A 84 4.17 -10.10 -5.13
N ALA A 85 5.01 -11.10 -4.82
CA ALA A 85 5.53 -11.33 -3.48
C ALA A 85 6.47 -10.20 -3.05
N THR A 86 7.38 -9.73 -3.90
CA THR A 86 8.38 -8.71 -3.56
C THR A 86 7.80 -7.41 -2.98
N PRO A 87 6.84 -6.73 -3.63
CA PRO A 87 6.24 -5.53 -3.05
C PRO A 87 5.42 -5.86 -1.79
N THR A 88 4.77 -7.02 -1.75
CA THR A 88 3.99 -7.46 -0.58
C THR A 88 4.87 -7.66 0.65
N THR A 89 5.96 -8.42 0.51
CA THR A 89 6.92 -8.67 1.59
C THR A 89 7.63 -7.38 2.01
N THR A 90 7.94 -6.49 1.06
CA THR A 90 8.53 -5.18 1.37
C THR A 90 7.60 -4.34 2.25
N VAL A 91 6.31 -4.25 1.90
CA VAL A 91 5.33 -3.49 2.70
C VAL A 91 5.17 -4.09 4.09
N ILE A 92 5.10 -5.43 4.20
CA ILE A 92 5.01 -6.12 5.48
C ILE A 92 6.26 -5.84 6.33
N ALA A 93 7.45 -5.94 5.74
CA ALA A 93 8.71 -5.68 6.44
C ALA A 93 8.79 -4.22 6.95
N LEU A 94 8.42 -3.25 6.11
CA LEU A 94 8.35 -1.83 6.50
C LEU A 94 7.33 -1.59 7.60
N TYR A 95 6.18 -2.26 7.55
CA TYR A 95 5.17 -2.17 8.59
C TYR A 95 5.67 -2.74 9.93
N CYS A 96 6.27 -3.93 9.90
CA CYS A 96 6.88 -4.55 11.09
C CYS A 96 8.00 -3.68 11.67
N TRP A 97 8.83 -3.07 10.82
CA TRP A 97 9.86 -2.13 11.24
C TRP A 97 9.28 -0.92 11.98
N LYS A 98 8.24 -0.31 11.41
CA LYS A 98 7.53 0.83 12.02
C LYS A 98 6.89 0.44 13.36
N ALA A 99 6.18 -0.68 13.41
CA ALA A 99 5.54 -1.16 14.62
C ALA A 99 6.56 -1.46 15.74
N LYS A 100 7.72 -2.05 15.38
CA LYS A 100 8.82 -2.28 16.33
C LYS A 100 9.35 -0.96 16.90
N ALA A 101 9.59 0.04 16.05
CA ALA A 101 10.06 1.35 16.51
C ALA A 101 9.04 2.02 17.45
N GLU A 102 7.76 2.06 17.07
CA GLU A 102 6.69 2.61 17.92
C GLU A 102 6.57 1.89 19.27
N ASN A 103 6.71 0.56 19.30
CA ASN A 103 6.63 -0.21 20.54
C ASN A 103 7.84 0.04 21.44
N ILE A 104 9.05 0.13 20.88
CA ILE A 104 10.25 0.47 21.65
C ILE A 104 10.09 1.86 22.30
N ILE A 105 9.54 2.84 21.55
CA ILE A 105 9.26 4.18 22.08
C ILE A 105 8.24 4.12 23.23
N LYS A 106 7.18 3.32 23.09
CA LYS A 106 6.17 3.15 24.16
C LYS A 106 6.77 2.53 25.42
N ILE A 107 7.62 1.51 25.28
CA ILE A 107 8.29 0.87 26.43
C ILE A 107 9.22 1.86 27.13
N LYS A 108 10.02 2.64 26.39
CA LYS A 108 10.90 3.64 26.98
C LYS A 108 10.15 4.75 27.73
N LYS A 109 8.99 5.16 27.21
CA LYS A 109 8.10 6.12 27.89
C LYS A 109 7.41 5.52 29.13
N GLY A 110 7.05 4.23 29.09
CA GLY A 110 6.36 3.54 30.19
C GLY A 110 7.27 3.09 31.34
N TYR A 111 8.53 2.75 31.03
CA TYR A 111 9.49 2.19 32.00
C TYR A 111 10.87 2.89 31.87
N PRO A 112 10.96 4.18 32.22
CA PRO A 112 12.17 4.97 31.99
C PRO A 112 13.38 4.49 32.80
N GLU A 113 13.17 3.93 34.00
CA GLU A 113 14.24 3.44 34.89
C GLU A 113 14.88 2.13 34.37
N GLU A 114 14.06 1.22 33.86
CA GLU A 114 14.49 -0.09 33.34
C GLU A 114 15.05 -0.02 31.90
N THR A 115 14.86 1.11 31.21
CA THR A 115 15.27 1.32 29.81
C THR A 115 16.34 2.41 29.64
N LYS A 116 17.00 2.82 30.73
CA LYS A 116 18.06 3.85 30.74
C LYS A 116 19.19 3.57 29.75
N ASP A 117 19.54 2.31 29.52
CA ASP A 117 20.63 1.91 28.63
C ASP A 117 20.23 1.85 27.13
N ILE A 118 18.95 2.03 26.82
CA ILE A 118 18.46 1.98 25.44
C ILE A 118 18.64 3.35 24.77
N SER A 119 19.52 3.45 23.79
CA SER A 119 19.95 4.69 23.09
C SER A 119 18.89 5.36 22.18
N VAL A 120 17.60 5.02 22.33
CA VAL A 120 16.52 5.59 21.52
C VAL A 120 16.28 7.06 21.91
N ASP A 121 16.62 7.98 21.02
CA ASP A 121 16.38 9.41 21.21
C ASP A 121 14.89 9.73 21.03
N LEU A 122 14.21 10.05 22.13
CA LEU A 122 12.78 10.40 22.14
C LEU A 122 12.50 11.83 21.68
N ASN A 123 13.51 12.71 21.69
CA ASN A 123 13.33 14.15 21.41
C ASN A 123 13.29 14.46 19.91
N ASN A 124 13.85 13.58 19.07
CA ASN A 124 13.81 13.68 17.61
C ASN A 124 12.58 13.00 16.98
N ILE A 125 11.64 12.50 17.79
CA ILE A 125 10.45 11.77 17.34
C ILE A 125 9.21 12.64 17.55
N ASN A 126 9.18 13.82 16.94
CA ASN A 126 7.98 14.64 16.93
C ASN A 126 7.05 14.08 15.84
N ILE A 127 5.95 13.44 16.25
CA ILE A 127 4.87 12.93 15.38
C ILE A 127 3.83 14.03 15.19
#